data_AF-A0A959FE34-F1
#
_entry.id   AF-A0A959FE34-F1
#
_cell.length_a   1.000
_cell.length_b   1.000
_cell.length_c   1.000
_cell.angle_alpha   90.00
_cell.angle_beta   90.00
_cell.angle_gamma   90.00
#
_symmetry.space_group_name_H-M   'P 1'
#
loop_
_entity.id
_entity.type
_entity.pdbx_description
1 polymer ?
#
loop_
_entity_poly.entity_id
_entity_poly.type
_entity_poly.pdbx_seq_one_letter_code
_entity_poly.pdbx_strand_id
1 'polypeptide(L)'
;MKNKYWIIILLAFLQVGILSGQTQKSLSLSWGTGNLKRQDLTFSNMIHESWSPVNALLEYRKSGKMEQSLLIGFSQYKAIIGEPFEYISFYDGADMTYPHSFLMIDLDSFASLHKIQVLLTVTDDC
;
A
#
# COMPACT_ATOMS: atom_id res chain seq x y z
N MET A 1 -50.74 30.51 27.52
CA MET A 1 -49.64 30.72 26.55
C MET A 1 -48.29 30.07 26.94
N LYS A 2 -48.17 29.33 28.06
CA LYS A 2 -46.89 28.77 28.53
C LYS A 2 -46.51 27.39 27.93
N ASN A 3 -47.44 26.67 27.29
CA ASN A 3 -47.20 25.30 26.82
C ASN A 3 -46.70 25.18 25.37
N LYS A 4 -46.57 26.28 24.61
CA LYS A 4 -46.18 26.23 23.19
C LYS A 4 -44.67 26.07 22.95
N TYR A 5 -43.83 26.47 23.92
CA TYR A 5 -42.37 26.41 23.79
C TYR A 5 -41.80 24.99 23.97
N TRP A 6 -42.52 24.10 24.65
CA TRP A 6 -42.10 22.71 24.84
C TRP A 6 -42.01 21.93 23.53
N ILE A 7 -42.90 22.21 22.57
CA ILE A 7 -42.88 21.58 21.25
C ILE A 7 -41.64 22.04 20.45
N ILE A 8 -41.25 23.30 20.58
CA ILE A 8 -40.06 23.86 19.92
C ILE A 8 -38.78 23.26 20.52
N ILE A 9 -38.72 23.11 21.85
CA ILE A 9 -37.59 22.46 22.53
C ILE A 9 -37.51 20.98 22.15
N LEU A 10 -38.64 20.28 22.08
CA LEU A 10 -38.70 18.87 21.65
C LEU A 10 -38.21 18.71 20.19
N LEU A 11 -38.65 19.60 19.29
CA LEU A 11 -38.20 19.64 17.89
C LEU A 11 -36.70 19.97 17.77
N ALA A 12 -36.19 20.88 18.60
CA ALA A 12 -34.77 21.22 18.65
C ALA A 12 -33.92 20.02 19.14
N PHE A 13 -34.37 19.30 20.16
CA PHE A 13 -33.70 18.08 20.65
C PHE A 13 -33.75 16.93 19.62
N LEU A 14 -34.83 16.83 18.85
CA LEU A 14 -34.96 15.80 17.81
C LEU A 14 -33.91 15.95 16.69
N GLN A 15 -33.47 17.18 16.40
CA GLN A 15 -32.45 17.43 15.38
C GLN A 15 -31.03 17.06 15.84
N VAL A 16 -30.74 17.08 17.14
CA VAL A 16 -29.42 16.72 17.68
C VAL A 16 -29.14 15.22 17.49
N GLY A 17 -30.18 14.38 17.45
CA GLY A 17 -30.05 12.92 17.26
C GLY A 17 -29.74 12.46 15.83
N ILE A 18 -29.94 13.31 14.82
CA ILE A 18 -29.78 12.94 13.40
C ILE A 18 -28.33 13.13 12.91
N LEU A 19 -27.48 13.81 13.69
CA LEU A 19 -26.04 13.94 13.42
C LEU A 19 -25.22 12.70 13.86
N SER A 20 -25.86 11.55 14.10
CA SER A 20 -25.16 10.28 14.29
C SER A 20 -24.47 9.89 12.98
N GLY A 21 -23.17 10.22 12.90
CA GLY A 21 -22.32 10.13 11.72
C GLY A 21 -22.58 8.89 10.87
N GLN A 22 -23.04 9.13 9.65
CA GLN A 22 -23.13 8.10 8.63
C GLN A 22 -21.74 7.49 8.44
N THR A 23 -21.60 6.24 8.87
CA THR A 23 -20.36 5.51 8.69
C THR A 23 -20.28 5.09 7.23
N GLN A 24 -19.51 5.82 6.42
CA GLN A 24 -19.31 5.49 5.01
C GLN A 24 -18.24 4.41 4.89
N LYS A 25 -18.57 3.29 4.25
CA LYS A 25 -17.62 2.21 3.96
C LYS A 25 -17.44 2.12 2.45
N SER A 26 -16.20 2.09 2.00
CA SER A 26 -15.86 1.86 0.60
C SER A 26 -14.84 0.74 0.48
N LEU A 27 -15.01 -0.09 -0.54
CA LEU A 27 -14.05 -1.09 -0.97
C LEU A 27 -13.70 -0.77 -2.42
N SER A 28 -12.42 -0.58 -2.69
CA SER A 28 -11.91 -0.21 -4.00
C SER A 28 -10.88 -1.25 -4.43
N LEU A 29 -10.99 -1.71 -5.68
CA LEU A 29 -9.97 -2.53 -6.33
C LEU A 29 -9.40 -1.71 -7.48
N SER A 30 -8.08 -1.50 -7.48
CA SER A 30 -7.35 -0.83 -8.56
C SER A 30 -6.33 -1.80 -9.14
N TRP A 31 -6.12 -1.77 -10.44
CA TRP A 31 -5.02 -2.49 -11.06
C TRP A 31 -4.36 -1.64 -12.14
N GLY A 32 -3.08 -1.90 -12.42
CA GLY A 32 -2.35 -1.15 -13.43
C GLY A 32 -0.90 -1.57 -13.56
N THR A 33 -0.19 -0.86 -14.42
CA THR A 33 1.25 -1.01 -14.57
C THR A 33 1.98 -0.17 -13.53
N GLY A 34 3.20 -0.56 -13.21
CA GLY A 34 3.99 0.09 -12.16
C GLY A 34 5.46 0.01 -12.50
N ASN A 35 6.21 1.05 -12.18
CA ASN A 35 7.67 1.07 -12.33
C ASN A 35 8.27 1.03 -10.94
N LEU A 36 9.18 0.08 -10.71
CA LEU A 36 9.99 -0.02 -9.51
C LEU A 36 11.40 0.43 -9.83
N LYS A 37 11.95 1.29 -8.99
CA LYS A 37 13.36 1.67 -8.99
C LYS A 37 13.92 1.37 -7.61
N ARG A 38 14.87 0.44 -7.52
CA ARG A 38 15.44 -0.05 -6.27
C ARG A 38 16.96 -0.02 -6.33
N GLN A 39 17.58 0.29 -5.21
CA GLN A 39 19.02 0.13 -5.00
C GLN A 39 19.19 -0.95 -3.93
N ASP A 40 19.70 -2.12 -4.34
CA ASP A 40 19.73 -3.31 -3.50
C ASP A 40 20.87 -3.27 -2.47
N LEU A 41 21.95 -2.54 -2.78
CA LEU A 41 23.12 -2.38 -1.92
C LEU A 41 23.44 -0.89 -1.74
N THR A 42 23.54 -0.43 -0.50
CA THR A 42 23.85 0.97 -0.15
C THR A 42 25.18 1.46 -0.72
N PHE A 43 26.08 0.54 -1.04
CA PHE A 43 27.45 0.81 -1.52
C PHE A 43 27.62 0.56 -3.02
N SER A 44 26.59 0.05 -3.70
CA SER A 44 26.62 -0.23 -5.13
C SER A 44 25.80 0.82 -5.89
N ASN A 45 26.34 1.32 -7.00
CA ASN A 45 25.59 2.16 -7.95
C ASN A 45 24.60 1.36 -8.81
N MET A 46 24.40 0.06 -8.53
CA MET A 46 23.44 -0.78 -9.22
C MET A 46 22.02 -0.40 -8.82
N ILE A 47 21.33 0.29 -9.73
CA ILE A 47 19.92 0.61 -9.63
C ILE A 47 19.16 -0.41 -10.49
N HIS A 48 18.32 -1.22 -9.86
CA HIS A 48 17.38 -2.09 -10.53
C HIS A 48 16.14 -1.28 -10.90
N GLU A 49 15.95 -1.08 -12.20
CA GLU A 49 14.71 -0.55 -12.76
C GLU A 49 13.92 -1.71 -13.34
N SER A 50 12.70 -1.91 -12.89
CA SER A 50 11.87 -3.02 -13.33
C SER A 50 10.43 -2.57 -13.47
N TRP A 51 9.80 -3.01 -14.55
CA TRP A 51 8.40 -2.75 -14.81
C TRP A 51 7.58 -3.95 -14.29
N SER A 52 6.47 -3.65 -13.66
CA SER A 52 5.44 -4.62 -13.30
C SER A 52 4.26 -4.42 -14.25
N PRO A 53 3.95 -5.41 -15.10
CA PRO A 53 2.77 -5.35 -15.96
C PRO A 53 1.47 -5.47 -15.16
N VAL A 54 1.52 -6.05 -13.94
CA VAL A 54 0.34 -6.32 -13.12
C VAL A 54 0.61 -5.91 -11.67
N ASN A 55 -0.03 -4.83 -11.26
CA ASN A 55 -0.16 -4.41 -9.87
C ASN A 55 -1.65 -4.42 -9.53
N ALA A 56 -2.01 -4.91 -8.37
CA ALA A 56 -3.38 -4.92 -7.85
C ALA A 56 -3.37 -4.32 -6.44
N LEU A 57 -4.24 -3.34 -6.20
CA LEU A 57 -4.41 -2.67 -4.93
C LEU A 57 -5.84 -2.85 -4.45
N LEU A 58 -6.00 -3.49 -3.30
CA LEU A 58 -7.26 -3.58 -2.59
C LEU A 58 -7.26 -2.55 -1.46
N GLU A 59 -8.21 -1.64 -1.48
CA GLU A 59 -8.35 -0.59 -0.49
C GLU A 59 -9.71 -0.69 0.21
N TYR A 60 -9.68 -0.73 1.53
CA TYR A 60 -10.86 -0.63 2.38
C TYR A 60 -10.80 0.68 3.16
N ARG A 61 -11.81 1.54 3.02
CA ARG A 61 -11.96 2.77 3.81
C ARG A 61 -13.26 2.73 4.59
N LYS A 62 -13.19 3.21 5.83
CA LYS A 62 -14.34 3.42 6.71
C LYS A 62 -14.21 4.80 7.35
N SER A 63 -15.09 5.71 6.94
CA SER A 63 -15.24 7.02 7.53
C SER A 63 -16.33 7.00 8.60
N GLY A 64 -16.12 7.68 9.71
CA GLY A 64 -16.98 7.74 10.88
C GLY A 64 -16.45 8.79 11.86
N LYS A 65 -16.60 8.60 13.18
CA LYS A 65 -15.94 9.49 14.16
C LYS A 65 -14.41 9.39 14.15
N MET A 66 -13.88 8.29 13.65
CA MET A 66 -12.45 8.03 13.47
C MET A 66 -12.28 7.47 12.06
N GLU A 67 -11.43 8.12 11.26
CA GLU A 67 -11.10 7.63 9.93
C GLU A 67 -10.23 6.38 10.05
N GLN A 68 -10.68 5.30 9.41
CA GLN A 68 -9.94 4.05 9.32
C GLN A 68 -9.76 3.71 7.85
N SER A 69 -8.52 3.52 7.42
CA SER A 69 -8.23 2.90 6.14
C SER A 69 -7.27 1.73 6.32
N LEU A 70 -7.44 0.75 5.45
CA LEU A 70 -6.55 -0.39 5.26
C LEU A 70 -6.31 -0.53 3.77
N LEU A 71 -5.04 -0.55 3.37
CA LEU A 71 -4.61 -0.75 2.00
C LEU A 71 -3.74 -2.00 1.95
N ILE A 72 -4.07 -2.88 1.00
CA ILE A 72 -3.31 -4.08 0.70
C ILE A 72 -2.94 -4.03 -0.77
N GLY A 73 -1.68 -3.75 -1.06
CA GLY A 73 -1.12 -3.73 -2.40
C GLY A 73 -0.38 -5.03 -2.72
N PHE A 74 -0.54 -5.52 -3.94
CA PHE A 74 0.19 -6.63 -4.51
C PHE A 74 0.80 -6.20 -5.83
N SER A 75 2.10 -6.42 -5.96
CA SER A 75 2.86 -6.05 -7.15
C SER A 75 3.89 -7.11 -7.48
N GLN A 76 3.92 -7.57 -8.73
CA GLN A 76 4.92 -8.54 -9.18
C GLN A 76 5.86 -7.87 -10.19
N TYR A 77 7.12 -7.72 -9.80
CA TYR A 77 8.17 -7.17 -10.66
C TYR A 77 9.05 -8.29 -11.17
N LYS A 78 9.22 -8.34 -12.49
CA LYS A 78 10.19 -9.22 -13.13
C LYS A 78 11.41 -8.37 -13.48
N ALA A 79 12.48 -8.46 -12.69
CA ALA A 79 13.74 -7.84 -13.04
C ALA A 79 14.46 -8.71 -14.07
N ILE A 80 13.93 -8.75 -15.29
CA ILE A 80 14.67 -9.27 -16.45
C ILE A 80 15.08 -8.06 -17.28
N ILE A 81 16.31 -7.62 -17.08
CA ILE A 81 16.99 -6.78 -18.07
C ILE A 81 18.48 -7.19 -18.10
N GLY A 82 18.78 -8.42 -18.52
CA GLY A 82 20.16 -8.78 -18.84
C GLY A 82 20.50 -10.26 -18.72
N GLU A 83 21.54 -10.66 -19.46
CA GLU A 83 22.33 -11.86 -19.15
C GLU A 83 23.00 -11.68 -17.78
N PRO A 84 23.29 -12.78 -17.06
CA PRO A 84 24.09 -12.72 -15.84
C PRO A 84 25.36 -11.90 -16.08
N PHE A 85 25.67 -10.96 -15.20
CA PHE A 85 26.89 -10.17 -15.29
C PHE A 85 27.74 -10.33 -14.05
N GLU A 86 29.05 -10.34 -14.26
CA GLU A 86 30.03 -10.40 -13.18
C GLU A 86 30.25 -9.01 -12.59
N TYR A 87 30.21 -8.91 -11.27
CA TYR A 87 30.55 -7.73 -10.51
C TYR A 87 31.63 -8.08 -9.48
N ILE A 88 32.49 -7.12 -9.15
CA ILE A 88 33.52 -7.35 -8.12
C ILE A 88 32.89 -7.08 -6.75
N SER A 89 32.61 -8.15 -6.02
CA SER A 89 32.25 -8.13 -4.61
C SER A 89 33.46 -7.77 -3.75
N PHE A 90 33.24 -6.95 -2.73
CA PHE A 90 34.27 -6.54 -1.76
C PHE A 90 34.79 -7.71 -0.92
N TYR A 91 34.02 -8.79 -0.81
CA TYR A 91 34.30 -9.91 0.09
C TYR A 91 34.88 -11.13 -0.63
N ASP A 92 34.38 -11.46 -1.82
CA ASP A 92 34.69 -12.74 -2.50
C ASP A 92 35.27 -12.59 -3.92
N GLY A 93 35.58 -11.37 -4.36
CA GLY A 93 36.12 -11.13 -5.70
C GLY A 93 35.04 -11.07 -6.78
N ALA A 94 35.27 -11.63 -7.96
CA ALA A 94 34.28 -11.63 -9.04
C ALA A 94 33.09 -12.53 -8.67
N ASP A 95 31.91 -11.93 -8.60
CA ASP A 95 30.65 -12.56 -8.21
C ASP A 95 29.61 -12.33 -9.31
N MET A 96 28.69 -13.27 -9.50
CA MET A 96 27.77 -13.26 -10.65
C MET A 96 26.33 -13.01 -10.17
N THR A 97 25.65 -12.01 -10.75
CA THR A 97 24.23 -11.77 -10.46
C THR A 97 23.34 -12.43 -11.48
N TYR A 98 22.23 -13.03 -11.03
CA TYR A 98 21.25 -13.70 -11.87
C TYR A 98 19.96 -12.87 -11.99
N PRO A 99 19.10 -13.16 -12.99
CA PRO A 99 17.76 -12.60 -13.04
C PRO A 99 16.95 -12.94 -11.79
N HIS A 100 16.21 -11.96 -11.26
CA HIS A 100 15.40 -12.13 -10.06
C HIS A 100 13.98 -11.64 -10.29
N SER A 101 13.03 -12.25 -9.57
CA SER A 101 11.65 -11.77 -9.52
C SER A 101 11.31 -11.33 -8.11
N PHE A 102 10.50 -10.28 -8.02
CA PHE A 102 10.12 -9.66 -6.77
C PHE A 102 8.60 -9.67 -6.65
N LEU A 103 8.10 -10.23 -5.56
CA LEU A 103 6.73 -10.07 -5.12
C LEU A 103 6.71 -9.06 -3.98
N MET A 104 6.01 -7.96 -4.20
CA MET A 104 5.83 -6.89 -3.22
C MET A 104 4.41 -6.94 -2.65
N ILE A 105 4.34 -6.97 -1.32
CA ILE A 105 3.09 -6.88 -0.57
C ILE A 105 3.18 -5.64 0.31
N ASP A 106 2.34 -4.66 -0.01
CA ASP A 106 2.26 -3.39 0.72
C ASP A 106 1.07 -3.40 1.66
N LEU A 107 1.31 -3.18 2.96
CA LEU A 107 0.28 -3.06 3.98
C LEU A 107 0.36 -1.67 4.59
N ASP A 108 -0.68 -0.88 4.39
CA ASP A 108 -0.80 0.46 4.97
C ASP A 108 -2.10 0.57 5.76
N SER A 109 -2.02 1.17 6.95
CA SER A 109 -3.20 1.47 7.75
C SER A 109 -3.08 2.86 8.34
N PHE A 110 -4.11 3.67 8.18
CA PHE A 110 -4.11 5.00 8.79
C PHE A 110 -4.47 5.00 10.29
N ALA A 111 -4.99 3.87 10.79
CA ALA A 111 -5.35 3.72 12.21
C ALA A 111 -4.14 3.49 13.13
N SER A 112 -3.01 3.05 12.57
CA SER A 112 -1.73 2.87 13.24
C SER A 112 -0.68 3.46 12.31
N LEU A 113 0.07 4.49 12.73
CA LEU A 113 1.04 5.28 11.94
C LEU A 113 2.21 4.49 11.29
N HIS A 114 2.03 3.20 11.01
CA HIS A 114 3.04 2.27 10.55
C HIS A 114 2.67 1.72 9.18
N LYS A 115 3.46 2.10 8.18
CA LYS A 115 3.49 1.44 6.88
C LYS A 115 4.39 0.21 6.99
N ILE A 116 3.88 -0.95 6.61
CA ILE A 116 4.65 -2.20 6.57
C ILE A 116 4.74 -2.64 5.10
N GLN A 117 5.94 -2.75 4.59
CA GLN A 117 6.21 -3.23 3.24
C GLN A 117 6.98 -4.55 3.36
N VAL A 118 6.40 -5.63 2.83
CA VAL A 118 7.02 -6.96 2.80
C VAL A 118 7.42 -7.26 1.36
N LEU A 119 8.72 -7.46 1.16
CA LEU A 119 9.30 -7.86 -0.11
C LEU A 119 9.69 -9.33 -0.02
N LEU A 120 9.16 -10.13 -0.94
CA LEU A 120 9.55 -11.51 -1.14
C LEU A 120 10.34 -11.58 -2.45
N THR A 121 11.63 -11.86 -2.35
CA THR A 121 12.47 -12.15 -3.51
C THR A 121 12.35 -13.63 -3.85
N VAL A 122 11.96 -13.92 -5.08
CA VAL A 122 11.99 -15.28 -5.63
C VAL A 122 13.14 -15.32 -6.63
N THR A 123 14.22 -16.00 -6.25
CA THR A 123 15.34 -16.32 -7.14
C THR A 123 14.94 -17.53 -7.96
N ASP A 124 14.94 -17.39 -9.28
CA ASP A 124 14.85 -18.55 -10.17
C ASP A 124 16.25 -19.18 -10.19
N ASP A 125 16.52 -20.10 -9.26
CA ASP A 125 17.74 -20.92 -9.29
C ASP A 125 17.63 -21.87 -10.50
N CYS A 126 18.26 -21.52 -11.62
CA CYS A 126 18.51 -22.41 -12.77
C CYS A 126 19.92 -22.20 -13.31
#